data_AF-A0A7W0RTZ4-F1
#
_entry.id   AF-A0A7W0RTZ4-F1
#
_cell.length_a   1.000
_cell.length_b   1.000
_cell.length_c   1.000
_cell.angle_alpha   90.00
_cell.angle_beta   90.00
_cell.angle_gamma   90.00
#
_symmetry.space_group_name_H-M   'P 1'
#
loop_
_entity.id
_entity.type
_entity.pdbx_description
1 polymer ?
#
loop_
_entity_poly.entity_id
_entity_poly.type
_entity_poly.pdbx_seq_one_letter_code
_entity_poly.pdbx_strand_id
1 'polypeptide(L)'
;MTHPRPAFDAREPTAGDGLGALPEWDLGDLYASEDAPELARDLDWLRAECAGFARDYEGKLAALDDEGMLAAIRRYERIQTVSGRVMSFAGLRYYQNTLDPGRAKFLGDTQTAITDLSTPLVFFALELNRIDDAALDALLVANADLARYKPVLDRIRAMKPYQLSDELE
;
A
#
# COMPACT_ATOMS: atom_id res chain seq x y z
N MET A 1 -56.32 -15.01 22.73
CA MET A 1 -54.89 -15.39 22.73
C MET A 1 -54.26 -14.70 21.55
N THR A 2 -53.47 -13.67 21.79
CA THR A 2 -52.84 -12.85 20.75
C THR A 2 -51.50 -13.49 20.42
N HIS A 3 -51.35 -14.06 19.23
CA HIS A 3 -50.07 -14.62 18.82
C HIS A 3 -49.04 -13.48 18.63
N PRO A 4 -47.80 -13.63 19.12
CA PRO A 4 -46.76 -12.63 18.92
C PRO A 4 -46.45 -12.51 17.43
N ARG A 5 -46.42 -11.27 16.95
CA ARG A 5 -46.07 -10.93 15.56
C ARG A 5 -44.59 -11.31 15.34
N PRO A 6 -44.25 -12.08 14.29
CA PRO A 6 -42.85 -12.45 14.06
C PRO A 6 -42.01 -11.19 13.86
N ALA A 7 -40.84 -11.15 14.47
CA ALA A 7 -39.84 -10.13 14.17
C ALA A 7 -39.29 -10.43 12.77
N PHE A 8 -39.53 -9.55 11.81
CA PHE A 8 -38.90 -9.61 10.50
C PHE A 8 -37.41 -9.31 10.69
N ASP A 9 -36.56 -10.20 10.21
CA ASP A 9 -35.11 -10.01 10.17
C ASP A 9 -34.81 -8.80 9.28
N ALA A 10 -33.81 -7.98 9.64
CA ALA A 10 -33.38 -6.81 8.86
C ALA A 10 -32.80 -7.17 7.47
N ARG A 11 -32.82 -8.46 7.13
CA ARG A 11 -32.42 -9.06 5.86
C ARG A 11 -33.51 -9.13 4.81
N GLU A 12 -34.76 -8.78 5.11
CA GLU A 12 -35.72 -8.55 4.03
C GLU A 12 -35.35 -7.23 3.35
N PRO A 13 -34.88 -7.25 2.08
CA PRO A 13 -34.74 -6.02 1.35
C PRO A 13 -36.18 -5.60 1.05
N THR A 14 -36.71 -4.69 1.86
CA THR A 14 -37.62 -3.70 1.31
C THR A 14 -36.78 -2.82 0.38
N ALA A 15 -36.38 -3.39 -0.76
CA ALA A 15 -36.16 -2.61 -1.97
C ALA A 15 -37.54 -2.08 -2.36
N GLY A 16 -38.05 -1.14 -1.55
CA GLY A 16 -39.17 -0.34 -1.95
C GLY A 16 -38.73 0.38 -3.21
N ASP A 17 -39.57 0.32 -4.24
CA ASP A 17 -39.47 1.09 -5.49
C ASP A 17 -39.40 2.63 -5.28
N GLY A 18 -39.15 3.11 -4.06
CA GLY A 18 -39.18 4.51 -3.64
C GLY A 18 -37.83 5.12 -3.24
N LEU A 19 -36.71 4.40 -3.27
CA LEU A 19 -35.39 4.99 -2.98
C LEU A 19 -34.63 5.47 -4.22
N GLY A 20 -35.05 5.08 -5.43
CA GLY A 20 -34.36 5.44 -6.67
C GLY A 20 -32.95 4.85 -6.76
N ALA A 21 -32.07 5.48 -7.54
CA ALA A 21 -30.66 5.12 -7.58
C ALA A 21 -29.98 5.59 -6.28
N LEU A 22 -29.44 4.65 -5.51
CA LEU A 22 -28.67 4.97 -4.31
C LEU A 22 -27.35 5.66 -4.70
N PRO A 23 -26.85 6.61 -3.90
CA PRO A 23 -25.58 7.26 -4.18
C PRO A 23 -24.43 6.25 -4.07
N GLU A 24 -23.51 6.31 -5.03
CA GLU A 24 -22.25 5.57 -5.00
C GLU A 24 -21.09 6.54 -4.72
N TRP A 25 -19.98 6.03 -4.19
CA TRP A 25 -18.76 6.82 -4.08
C TRP A 25 -18.26 7.22 -5.46
N ASP A 26 -17.94 8.50 -5.65
CA ASP A 26 -17.20 8.94 -6.83
C ASP A 26 -15.73 8.55 -6.66
N LEU A 27 -15.22 7.74 -7.59
CA LEU A 27 -13.84 7.26 -7.59
C LEU A 27 -12.97 7.99 -8.63
N GLY A 28 -13.52 8.96 -9.36
CA GLY A 28 -12.84 9.69 -10.42
C GLY A 28 -11.58 10.41 -9.97
N ASP A 29 -11.53 10.86 -8.71
CA ASP A 29 -10.33 11.45 -8.09
C ASP A 29 -9.16 10.44 -7.99
N LEU A 30 -9.46 9.13 -7.94
CA LEU A 30 -8.47 8.07 -8.00
C LEU A 30 -8.22 7.66 -9.45
N TYR A 31 -9.21 7.07 -10.12
CA TYR A 31 -9.17 6.69 -11.54
C TYR A 31 -10.58 6.72 -12.11
N ALA A 32 -10.73 7.13 -13.37
CA ALA A 32 -12.04 7.24 -14.01
C ALA A 32 -12.75 5.89 -14.18
N SER A 33 -12.00 4.79 -14.35
CA SER A 33 -12.51 3.42 -14.47
C SER A 33 -11.37 2.40 -14.31
N GLU A 34 -11.69 1.11 -14.36
CA GLU A 34 -10.70 0.03 -14.37
C GLU A 34 -9.85 -0.02 -15.66
N ASP A 35 -10.33 0.60 -16.74
CA ASP A 35 -9.61 0.72 -18.01
C ASP A 35 -8.94 2.11 -18.16
N ALA A 36 -8.86 2.89 -17.09
CA ALA A 36 -8.27 4.22 -17.13
C ALA A 36 -6.79 4.15 -17.55
N PRO A 37 -6.35 4.95 -18.55
CA PRO A 37 -4.97 4.93 -19.01
C PRO A 37 -3.97 5.32 -17.90
N GLU A 38 -4.41 6.13 -16.93
CA GLU A 38 -3.60 6.50 -15.76
C GLU A 38 -3.33 5.30 -14.84
N LEU A 39 -4.27 4.35 -14.72
CA LEU A 39 -4.08 3.14 -13.92
C LEU A 39 -3.03 2.24 -14.57
N ALA A 40 -3.15 2.01 -15.88
CA ALA A 40 -2.16 1.24 -16.63
C ALA A 40 -0.76 1.87 -16.53
N ARG A 41 -0.67 3.20 -16.69
CA ARG A 41 0.60 3.94 -16.53
C ARG A 41 1.18 3.81 -15.13
N ASP A 42 0.35 3.90 -14.08
CA ASP A 42 0.81 3.80 -12.70
C ASP A 42 1.29 2.37 -12.37
N LEU A 43 0.65 1.33 -12.92
CA LEU A 43 1.10 -0.07 -12.82
C LEU A 43 2.42 -0.32 -13.58
N ASP A 44 2.58 0.23 -14.78
CA ASP A 44 3.81 0.13 -15.56
C ASP A 44 4.96 0.89 -14.88
N TRP A 45 4.67 2.06 -14.31
CA TRP A 45 5.63 2.81 -13.52
C TRP A 45 6.06 2.01 -12.28
N LEU A 46 5.12 1.41 -11.53
CA LEU A 46 5.46 0.55 -10.39
C LEU A 46 6.35 -0.62 -10.80
N ARG A 47 6.08 -1.25 -11.95
CA ARG A 47 6.90 -2.34 -12.47
C ARG A 47 8.35 -1.92 -12.69
N ALA A 48 8.57 -0.79 -13.35
CA ALA A 48 9.90 -0.28 -13.60
C ALA A 48 10.58 0.23 -12.31
N GLU A 49 9.83 0.94 -11.48
CA GLU A 49 10.37 1.61 -10.29
C GLU A 49 10.74 0.60 -9.20
N CYS A 50 9.93 -0.41 -8.92
CA CYS A 50 10.26 -1.42 -7.91
C CYS A 50 11.53 -2.20 -8.27
N ALA A 51 11.65 -2.63 -9.53
CA ALA A 51 12.84 -3.32 -10.02
C ALA A 51 14.07 -2.39 -10.03
N GLY A 52 13.89 -1.13 -10.44
CA GLY A 52 14.94 -0.12 -10.41
C GLY A 52 15.41 0.19 -8.99
N PHE A 53 14.49 0.33 -8.05
CA PHE A 53 14.78 0.59 -6.65
C PHE A 53 15.64 -0.51 -6.02
N ALA A 54 15.27 -1.79 -6.24
CA ALA A 54 16.05 -2.92 -5.76
C ALA A 54 17.47 -2.91 -6.35
N ARG A 55 17.60 -2.80 -7.67
CA ARG A 55 18.91 -2.72 -8.34
C ARG A 55 19.78 -1.58 -7.77
N ASP A 56 19.18 -0.43 -7.49
CA ASP A 56 19.92 0.76 -7.09
C ASP A 56 20.35 0.70 -5.62
N TYR A 57 19.54 0.11 -4.71
CA TYR A 57 19.73 0.20 -3.26
C TYR A 57 19.96 -1.11 -2.50
N GLU A 58 19.59 -2.26 -3.06
CA GLU A 58 19.76 -3.56 -2.40
C GLU A 58 21.25 -3.85 -2.14
N GLY A 59 21.55 -4.21 -0.90
CA GLY A 59 22.88 -4.43 -0.35
C GLY A 59 23.70 -3.16 -0.10
N LYS A 60 23.11 -1.96 -0.24
CA LYS A 60 23.87 -0.69 -0.29
C LYS A 60 23.39 0.35 0.72
N LEU A 61 22.28 0.13 1.43
CA LEU A 61 21.68 1.17 2.29
C LEU A 61 22.64 1.68 3.37
N ALA A 62 23.46 0.81 3.96
CA ALA A 62 24.42 1.17 5.00
C ALA A 62 25.58 2.05 4.51
N ALA A 63 25.80 2.13 3.19
CA ALA A 63 26.87 2.93 2.57
C ALA A 63 26.38 4.28 2.04
N LEU A 64 25.07 4.56 2.14
CA LEU A 64 24.50 5.83 1.70
C LEU A 64 24.87 6.95 2.68
N ASP A 65 25.11 8.14 2.12
CA ASP A 65 25.10 9.39 2.86
C ASP A 65 23.65 9.86 3.11
N ASP A 66 23.51 11.02 3.76
CA ASP A 66 22.21 11.54 4.16
C ASP A 66 21.33 11.92 2.95
N GLU A 67 21.92 12.47 1.89
CA GLU A 67 21.22 12.77 0.64
C GLU A 67 20.77 11.48 -0.08
N GLY A 68 21.65 10.48 -0.14
CA GLY A 68 21.35 9.16 -0.72
C GLY A 68 20.24 8.43 0.04
N MET A 69 20.29 8.44 1.37
CA MET A 69 19.25 7.85 2.22
C MET A 69 17.92 8.59 2.06
N LEU A 70 17.92 9.92 2.03
CA LEU A 70 16.73 10.73 1.76
C LEU A 70 16.13 10.42 0.39
N ALA A 71 16.96 10.30 -0.64
CA ALA A 71 16.51 9.94 -1.98
C ALA A 71 15.88 8.54 -2.01
N ALA A 72 16.48 7.55 -1.34
CA ALA A 72 15.92 6.21 -1.20
C ALA A 72 14.55 6.24 -0.52
N ILE A 73 14.42 6.94 0.61
CA ILE A 73 13.15 7.04 1.35
C ILE A 73 12.06 7.72 0.50
N ARG A 74 12.38 8.81 -0.21
CA ARG A 74 11.41 9.50 -1.09
C ARG A 74 10.95 8.63 -2.25
N ARG A 75 11.85 7.84 -2.85
CA ARG A 75 11.48 6.86 -3.89
C ARG A 75 10.58 5.78 -3.32
N TYR A 76 10.94 5.20 -2.18
CA TYR A 76 10.11 4.21 -1.49
C TYR A 76 8.74 4.76 -1.10
N GLU A 77 8.66 5.97 -0.55
CA GLU A 77 7.40 6.66 -0.24
C GLU A 77 6.52 6.83 -1.48
N ARG A 78 7.12 7.20 -2.63
CA ARG A 78 6.38 7.35 -3.87
C ARG A 78 5.84 6.02 -4.38
N ILE A 79 6.62 4.93 -4.29
CA ILE A 79 6.14 3.58 -4.60
C ILE A 79 4.93 3.23 -3.73
N GLN A 80 5.04 3.44 -2.41
CA GLN A 80 3.94 3.15 -1.48
C GLN A 80 2.69 4.00 -1.76
N THR A 81 2.87 5.26 -2.13
CA THR A 81 1.78 6.18 -2.46
C THR A 81 1.01 5.73 -3.70
N VAL A 82 1.73 5.38 -4.78
CA VAL A 82 1.10 4.92 -6.03
C VAL A 82 0.44 3.55 -5.83
N SER A 83 1.12 2.60 -5.20
CA SER A 83 0.55 1.29 -4.83
C SER A 83 -0.71 1.44 -3.97
N GLY A 84 -0.67 2.35 -2.99
CA GLY A 84 -1.80 2.67 -2.12
C GLY A 84 -2.98 3.25 -2.87
N ARG A 85 -2.74 4.16 -3.84
CA ARG A 85 -3.79 4.72 -4.71
C ARG A 85 -4.45 3.62 -5.56
N VAL A 86 -3.65 2.77 -6.19
CA VAL A 86 -4.13 1.62 -7.00
C VAL A 86 -5.01 0.68 -6.16
N MET A 87 -4.50 0.23 -5.01
CA MET A 87 -5.25 -0.69 -4.16
C MET A 87 -6.48 -0.05 -3.51
N SER A 88 -6.42 1.24 -3.20
CA SER A 88 -7.57 1.99 -2.69
C SER A 88 -8.68 2.04 -3.74
N PHE A 89 -8.36 2.31 -5.00
CA PHE A 89 -9.35 2.26 -6.09
C PHE A 89 -9.97 0.88 -6.25
N ALA A 90 -9.14 -0.18 -6.32
CA ALA A 90 -9.63 -1.55 -6.46
C ALA A 90 -10.52 -1.97 -5.27
N GLY A 91 -10.11 -1.66 -4.04
CA GLY A 91 -10.87 -1.96 -2.83
C GLY A 91 -12.20 -1.21 -2.75
N LEU A 92 -12.18 0.12 -2.93
CA LEU A 92 -13.39 0.95 -2.89
C LEU A 92 -14.38 0.56 -4.00
N ARG A 93 -13.86 0.26 -5.20
CA ARG A 93 -14.68 -0.25 -6.31
C ARG A 93 -15.33 -1.59 -5.96
N TYR A 94 -14.61 -2.52 -5.33
CA TYR A 94 -15.21 -3.76 -4.84
C TYR A 94 -16.30 -3.50 -3.78
N TYR A 95 -16.06 -2.60 -2.83
CA TYR A 95 -17.01 -2.32 -1.75
C TYR A 95 -18.30 -1.62 -2.18
N GLN A 96 -18.33 -0.95 -3.32
CA GLN A 96 -19.57 -0.43 -3.93
C GLN A 96 -20.56 -1.57 -4.28
N ASN A 97 -20.08 -2.75 -4.68
CA ASN A 97 -20.92 -3.95 -4.86
C ASN A 97 -20.10 -5.24 -4.76
N THR A 98 -20.15 -5.89 -3.60
CA THR A 98 -19.36 -7.09 -3.31
C THR A 98 -19.90 -8.38 -3.93
N LEU A 99 -21.11 -8.34 -4.53
CA LEU A 99 -21.70 -9.47 -5.25
C LEU A 99 -21.36 -9.46 -6.75
N ASP A 100 -20.73 -8.39 -7.24
CA ASP A 100 -20.30 -8.26 -8.63
C ASP A 100 -19.00 -9.07 -8.87
N PRO A 101 -19.04 -10.11 -9.71
CA PRO A 101 -17.87 -10.95 -9.95
C PRO A 101 -16.74 -10.23 -10.72
N GLY A 102 -17.06 -9.23 -11.54
CA GLY A 102 -16.07 -8.44 -12.27
C GLY A 102 -15.24 -7.58 -11.32
N ARG A 103 -15.92 -6.92 -10.37
CA ARG A 103 -15.24 -6.12 -9.32
C ARG A 103 -14.39 -6.99 -8.40
N ALA A 104 -14.88 -8.17 -8.01
CA ALA A 104 -14.12 -9.13 -7.22
C ALA A 104 -12.86 -9.61 -7.96
N LYS A 105 -12.99 -9.93 -9.26
CA LYS A 105 -11.85 -10.31 -10.10
C LYS A 105 -10.82 -9.19 -10.20
N PHE A 106 -11.27 -7.96 -10.47
CA PHE A 106 -10.39 -6.80 -10.59
C PHE A 106 -9.58 -6.55 -9.30
N LEU A 107 -10.21 -6.64 -8.13
CA LEU A 107 -9.51 -6.55 -6.84
C LEU A 107 -8.45 -7.66 -6.69
N GLY A 108 -8.81 -8.91 -7.01
CA GLY A 108 -7.90 -10.05 -6.94
C GLY A 108 -6.69 -9.88 -7.86
N ASP A 109 -6.92 -9.58 -9.14
CA ASP A 109 -5.86 -9.36 -10.13
C ASP A 109 -4.92 -8.22 -9.71
N THR A 110 -5.50 -7.10 -9.24
CA THR A 110 -4.72 -5.93 -8.80
C THR A 110 -3.90 -6.25 -7.55
N GLN A 111 -4.48 -6.98 -6.59
CA GLN A 111 -3.76 -7.42 -5.39
C GLN A 111 -2.57 -8.32 -5.75
N THR A 112 -2.76 -9.29 -6.63
CA THR A 112 -1.67 -10.16 -7.12
C THR A 112 -0.60 -9.32 -7.81
N ALA A 113 -0.98 -8.42 -8.71
CA ALA A 113 -0.03 -7.55 -9.39
C ALA A 113 0.80 -6.72 -8.40
N ILE A 114 0.19 -6.06 -7.43
CA ILE A 114 0.91 -5.26 -6.43
C ILE A 114 1.82 -6.12 -5.56
N THR A 115 1.39 -7.32 -5.16
CA THR A 115 2.23 -8.27 -4.41
C THR A 115 3.45 -8.69 -5.22
N ASP A 116 3.28 -9.08 -6.49
CA ASP A 116 4.38 -9.50 -7.36
C ASP A 116 5.37 -8.34 -7.59
N LEU A 117 4.85 -7.14 -7.88
CA LEU A 117 5.66 -5.96 -8.14
C LEU A 117 6.44 -5.47 -6.90
N SER A 118 5.89 -5.62 -5.70
CA SER A 118 6.52 -5.15 -4.46
C SER A 118 7.47 -6.17 -3.83
N THR A 119 7.48 -7.42 -4.30
CA THR A 119 8.38 -8.48 -3.79
C THR A 119 9.85 -8.04 -3.73
N PRO A 120 10.43 -7.37 -4.75
CA PRO A 120 11.82 -6.91 -4.69
C PRO A 120 12.10 -5.82 -3.66
N LEU A 121 11.09 -5.28 -2.95
CA LEU A 121 11.28 -4.21 -1.97
C LEU A 121 11.47 -4.73 -0.54
N VAL A 122 11.31 -6.03 -0.32
CA VAL A 122 11.37 -6.65 1.01
C VAL A 122 12.70 -6.33 1.72
N PHE A 123 13.82 -6.30 0.97
CA PHE A 123 15.14 -5.97 1.53
C PHE A 123 15.17 -4.62 2.24
N PHE A 124 14.36 -3.63 1.81
CA PHE A 124 14.49 -2.26 2.28
C PHE A 124 14.29 -2.16 3.79
N ALA A 125 13.22 -2.78 4.31
CA ALA A 125 12.95 -2.81 5.75
C ALA A 125 13.96 -3.71 6.51
N LEU A 126 14.43 -4.80 5.89
CA LEU A 126 15.42 -5.70 6.49
C LEU A 126 16.77 -5.00 6.66
N GLU A 127 17.29 -4.40 5.60
CA GLU A 127 18.56 -3.68 5.61
C GLU A 127 18.51 -2.44 6.49
N LEU A 128 17.42 -1.67 6.42
CA LEU A 128 17.26 -0.49 7.26
C LEU A 128 17.34 -0.84 8.75
N ASN A 129 16.82 -2.01 9.16
CA ASN A 129 16.91 -2.48 10.54
C ASN A 129 18.30 -2.99 10.94
N ARG A 130 19.13 -3.37 9.96
CA ARG A 130 20.54 -3.77 10.17
C ARG A 130 21.49 -2.59 10.30
N ILE A 131 21.14 -1.41 9.80
CA ILE A 131 21.96 -0.21 9.97
C ILE A 131 22.15 0.07 11.47
N ASP A 132 23.37 0.35 11.89
CA ASP A 132 23.69 0.72 13.27
C ASP A 132 22.89 1.96 13.72
N ASP A 133 22.45 1.98 14.98
CA ASP A 133 21.63 3.06 15.51
C ASP A 133 22.39 4.40 15.48
N ALA A 134 23.68 4.42 15.84
CA ALA A 134 24.47 5.65 15.83
C ALA A 134 24.75 6.15 14.41
N ALA A 135 24.94 5.24 13.45
CA ALA A 135 25.09 5.61 12.05
C ALA A 135 23.81 6.26 11.50
N LEU A 136 22.64 5.68 11.75
CA LEU A 136 21.37 6.24 11.30
C LEU A 136 21.06 7.59 11.96
N ASP A 137 21.32 7.72 13.27
CA ASP A 137 21.17 8.98 14.00
C ASP A 137 22.09 10.08 13.44
N ALA A 138 23.31 9.75 13.04
CA ALA A 138 24.23 10.69 12.40
C ALA A 138 23.67 11.22 11.07
N LEU A 139 23.07 10.34 10.24
CA LEU A 139 22.41 10.76 9.00
C LEU A 139 21.23 11.70 9.27
N LEU A 140 20.40 11.39 10.27
CA LEU A 140 19.26 12.21 10.67
C LEU A 140 19.68 13.59 11.18
N VAL A 141 20.79 13.67 11.93
CA VAL A 141 21.34 14.95 12.40
C VAL A 141 21.92 15.77 11.24
N ALA A 142 22.55 15.11 10.26
CA ALA A 142 23.16 15.78 9.11
C ALA A 142 22.13 16.45 8.19
N ASN A 143 20.88 15.92 8.13
CA ASN A 143 19.90 16.35 7.15
C ASN A 143 18.50 16.53 7.74
N ALA A 144 18.05 17.79 7.82
CA ALA A 144 16.75 18.15 8.38
C ALA A 144 15.55 17.61 7.58
N ASP A 145 15.69 17.40 6.26
CA ASP A 145 14.63 16.78 5.45
C ASP A 145 14.54 15.28 5.73
N LEU A 146 15.67 14.59 5.92
CA LEU A 146 15.72 13.20 6.34
C LEU A 146 15.16 13.02 7.76
N ALA A 147 15.48 13.95 8.67
CA ALA A 147 14.98 13.95 10.05
C ALA A 147 13.45 13.95 10.15
N ARG A 148 12.73 14.53 9.17
CA ARG A 148 11.25 14.50 9.12
C ARG A 148 10.69 13.08 9.01
N TYR A 149 11.46 12.15 8.45
CA TYR A 149 11.08 10.75 8.32
C TYR A 149 11.41 9.91 9.56
N LYS A 150 12.01 10.49 10.62
CA LYS A 150 12.33 9.76 11.85
C LYS A 150 11.17 8.91 12.39
N PRO A 151 9.92 9.41 12.50
CA PRO A 151 8.81 8.58 13.00
C PRO A 151 8.54 7.34 12.13
N VAL A 152 8.76 7.44 10.81
CA VAL A 152 8.61 6.31 9.88
C VAL A 152 9.74 5.31 10.09
N LEU A 153 10.98 5.79 10.22
CA LEU A 153 12.16 4.95 10.49
C LEU A 153 12.04 4.23 11.83
N ASP A 154 11.63 4.93 12.88
CA ASP A 154 11.39 4.36 14.22
C ASP A 154 10.35 3.23 14.16
N ARG A 155 9.25 3.43 13.40
CA ARG A 155 8.22 2.40 13.21
C ARG A 155 8.75 1.17 12.48
N ILE A 156 9.60 1.35 11.47
CA ILE A 156 10.22 0.22 10.75
C ILE A 156 11.18 -0.54 11.69
N ARG A 157 11.98 0.21 12.46
CA ARG A 157 12.97 -0.34 13.41
C ARG A 157 12.36 -0.96 14.67
N ALA A 158 11.11 -0.66 14.99
CA ALA A 158 10.39 -1.35 16.07
C ALA A 158 10.28 -2.86 15.84
N MET A 159 10.39 -3.33 14.58
CA MET A 159 10.39 -4.76 14.23
C MET A 159 11.78 -5.41 14.28
N LYS A 160 12.87 -4.63 14.45
CA LYS A 160 14.25 -5.13 14.53
C LYS A 160 14.42 -6.29 15.54
N PRO A 161 13.82 -6.29 16.75
CA PRO A 161 13.96 -7.40 17.71
C PRO A 161 13.26 -8.70 17.30
N TYR A 162 12.36 -8.64 16.32
CA TYR A 162 11.53 -9.78 15.88
C TYR A 162 11.93 -10.29 14.48
N GLN A 163 12.93 -9.68 13.85
CA GLN A 163 13.49 -10.18 12.60
C GLN A 163 14.36 -11.41 12.88
N LEU A 164 14.11 -12.50 12.16
CA LEU A 164 14.98 -13.68 12.21
C LEU A 164 16.38 -13.29 11.73
N SER A 165 17.41 -13.82 12.39
CA SER A 165 18.77 -13.75 11.88
C SER A 165 18.91 -14.61 10.63
N ASP A 166 19.77 -14.20 9.70
CA ASP A 166 20.11 -14.96 8.48
C ASP A 166 20.61 -16.40 8.76
N GLU A 167 20.93 -16.72 10.02
CA GLU A 167 21.33 -18.07 10.45
C GLU A 167 20.16 -19.06 10.60
N LEU A 168 18.90 -18.62 10.49
CA LEU A 168 17.72 -19.48 10.65
C LEU A 168 16.95 -19.79 9.34
N GLU A 169 17.42 -19.30 8.19
CA GLU A 169 16.83 -19.53 6.86
C GLU A 169 17.68 -20.49 6.02
#